data_AF-A0A514ZY91-F1
#
_entry.id   AF-A0A514ZY91-F1
#
_cell.length_a   1.000
_cell.length_b   1.000
_cell.length_c   1.000
_cell.angle_alpha   90.00
_cell.angle_beta   90.00
_cell.angle_gamma   90.00
#
_symmetry.space_group_name_H-M   'P 1'
#
loop_
_entity.id
_entity.type
_entity.pdbx_description
1 polymer ?
#
loop_
_entity_poly.entity_id
_entity_poly.type
_entity_poly.pdbx_seq_one_letter_code
_entity_poly.pdbx_strand_id
1 'polypeptide(L)'
;MSPHKNIYLLKEYIKTFLATEIVFPGILPRQWGTDFTQSELDAIYFALKFVVHKAHPLQDRPMILAFEQMDELDNLNLHWFLSDYWRELVVILRLYPNFGDSYLASLN
;
A
#
# COMPACT_ATOMS: atom_id res chain seq x y z
N MET A 1 12.20 -0.51 -9.54
CA MET A 1 10.91 -0.13 -10.19
C MET A 1 10.60 1.31 -9.85
N SER A 2 9.85 2.04 -10.69
CA SER A 2 9.49 3.43 -10.38
C SER A 2 8.47 3.49 -9.23
N PRO A 3 8.47 4.55 -8.40
CA PRO A 3 7.57 4.67 -7.25
C PRO A 3 6.09 4.66 -7.65
N HIS A 4 5.76 5.21 -8.83
CA HIS A 4 4.43 5.11 -9.43
C HIS A 4 3.98 3.66 -9.63
N LYS A 5 4.88 2.78 -10.09
CA LYS A 5 4.57 1.37 -10.32
C LYS A 5 4.30 0.65 -8.99
N ASN A 6 5.06 0.97 -7.95
CA ASN A 6 4.88 0.36 -6.62
C ASN A 6 3.55 0.80 -5.99
N ILE A 7 3.20 2.09 -6.06
CA ILE A 7 1.91 2.61 -5.57
C ILE A 7 0.75 2.05 -6.38
N TYR A 8 0.90 1.90 -7.70
CA TYR A 8 -0.10 1.25 -8.54
C TYR A 8 -0.33 -0.20 -8.07
N LEU A 9 0.74 -0.97 -7.84
CA LEU A 9 0.64 -2.36 -7.38
C LEU A 9 -0.05 -2.46 -6.01
N LEU A 10 0.24 -1.55 -5.07
CA LEU A 10 -0.46 -1.51 -3.78
C LEU A 10 -1.97 -1.26 -3.96
N LYS A 11 -2.33 -0.29 -4.82
CA LYS A 11 -3.74 0.00 -5.15
C LYS A 11 -4.43 -1.18 -5.82
N GLU A 12 -3.75 -1.83 -6.77
CA GLU A 12 -4.23 -3.03 -7.46
C GLU A 12 -4.43 -4.19 -6.48
N TYR A 13 -3.48 -4.42 -5.56
CA TYR A 13 -3.59 -5.45 -4.54
C TYR A 13 -4.82 -5.24 -3.64
N ILE A 14 -5.00 -4.03 -3.10
CA ILE A 14 -6.16 -3.66 -2.29
C ILE A 14 -7.46 -3.88 -3.08
N LYS A 15 -7.51 -3.46 -4.35
CA LYS A 15 -8.68 -3.68 -5.23
C LYS A 15 -8.95 -5.14 -5.53
N THR A 16 -7.91 -5.96 -5.62
CA THR A 16 -8.02 -7.38 -5.98
C THR A 16 -8.60 -8.18 -4.83
N PHE A 17 -8.13 -7.94 -3.60
CA PHE A 17 -8.42 -8.83 -2.48
C PHE A 17 -9.34 -8.25 -1.41
N LEU A 18 -9.38 -6.92 -1.24
CA LEU A 18 -9.91 -6.30 -0.02
C LEU A 18 -11.09 -5.35 -0.29
N ALA A 19 -10.97 -4.51 -1.31
CA ALA A 19 -11.94 -3.45 -1.59
C ALA A 19 -12.93 -3.83 -2.70
N THR A 20 -14.16 -4.18 -2.30
CA THR A 20 -15.30 -4.43 -3.19
C THR A 20 -15.87 -3.14 -3.80
N GLU A 21 -15.69 -2.00 -3.12
CA GLU A 21 -16.16 -0.68 -3.56
C GLU A 21 -15.18 0.02 -4.53
N ILE A 22 -15.64 1.07 -5.21
CA ILE A 22 -14.82 1.91 -6.10
C ILE A 22 -13.96 2.86 -5.25
N VAL A 23 -12.83 2.35 -4.74
CA VAL A 23 -11.94 3.11 -3.87
C VAL A 23 -10.85 3.88 -4.62
N PHE A 24 -10.45 3.39 -5.80
CA PHE A 24 -9.47 4.02 -6.68
C PHE A 24 -10.01 4.05 -8.12
N PRO A 25 -10.53 5.20 -8.61
CA PRO A 25 -10.99 5.33 -9.99
C PRO A 25 -9.87 4.99 -10.97
N GLY A 26 -10.18 4.15 -11.97
CA GLY A 26 -9.22 3.75 -13.01
C GLY A 26 -8.22 2.65 -12.63
N ILE A 27 -8.23 2.16 -11.38
CA ILE A 27 -7.47 0.98 -10.99
C ILE A 27 -8.39 -0.24 -11.05
N LEU A 28 -8.03 -1.19 -11.90
CA LEU A 28 -8.75 -2.45 -12.05
C LEU A 28 -8.19 -3.50 -11.08
N PRO A 29 -9.03 -4.41 -10.55
CA PRO A 29 -8.52 -5.58 -9.84
C PRO A 29 -7.74 -6.48 -10.81
N ARG A 30 -6.78 -7.23 -10.27
CA ARG A 30 -6.03 -8.22 -11.03
C ARG A 30 -6.96 -9.34 -11.50
N GLN A 31 -6.64 -9.89 -12.66
CA GLN A 31 -7.40 -10.99 -13.24
C GLN A 31 -7.28 -12.27 -12.39
N TRP A 32 -8.37 -13.00 -12.29
CA TRP A 32 -8.41 -14.28 -11.59
C TRP A 32 -7.38 -15.26 -12.15
N GLY A 33 -6.71 -16.02 -11.28
CA GLY A 33 -5.67 -16.97 -11.66
C GLY A 33 -4.32 -16.36 -12.04
N THR A 34 -4.14 -15.04 -11.83
CA THR A 34 -2.85 -14.36 -11.98
C THR A 34 -2.35 -13.90 -10.62
N ASP A 35 -1.47 -14.67 -10.02
CA ASP A 35 -0.92 -14.36 -8.70
C ASP A 35 0.07 -13.18 -8.76
N PHE A 36 0.25 -12.52 -7.61
CA PHE A 36 1.32 -11.53 -7.46
C PHE A 36 2.65 -12.26 -7.31
N THR A 37 3.63 -11.88 -8.13
CA THR A 37 4.99 -12.41 -8.02
C THR A 37 5.68 -11.89 -6.76
N GLN A 38 6.70 -12.60 -6.28
CA GLN A 38 7.47 -12.14 -5.10
C GLN A 38 8.00 -10.70 -5.27
N SER A 39 8.54 -10.37 -6.44
CA SER A 39 9.02 -9.01 -6.72
C SER A 39 7.93 -7.94 -6.69
N GLU A 40 6.68 -8.29 -7.02
CA GLU A 40 5.55 -7.38 -6.89
C GLU A 40 5.12 -7.25 -5.43
N LEU A 41 5.15 -8.33 -4.66
CA LEU A 41 4.90 -8.30 -3.22
C LEU A 41 5.94 -7.42 -2.50
N ASP A 42 7.21 -7.51 -2.88
CA ASP A 42 8.27 -6.64 -2.36
C ASP A 42 8.03 -5.17 -2.75
N ALA A 43 7.56 -4.92 -3.97
CA ALA A 43 7.20 -3.58 -4.43
C ALA A 43 5.97 -3.01 -3.68
N ILE A 44 4.97 -3.84 -3.40
CA ILE A 44 3.79 -3.49 -2.60
C ILE A 44 4.24 -3.15 -1.18
N TYR A 45 5.10 -3.99 -0.59
CA TYR A 45 5.66 -3.76 0.74
C TYR A 45 6.43 -2.43 0.82
N PHE A 46 7.26 -2.16 -0.19
CA PHE A 46 7.99 -0.90 -0.30
C PHE A 46 7.05 0.30 -0.40
N ALA A 47 6.01 0.22 -1.23
CA ALA A 47 4.99 1.26 -1.31
C ALA A 47 4.28 1.46 0.04
N LEU A 48 4.01 0.38 0.75
CA LEU A 48 3.33 0.42 2.04
C LEU A 48 4.15 1.18 3.10
N LYS A 49 5.46 0.91 3.20
CA LYS A 49 6.37 1.68 4.07
C LYS A 49 6.22 3.18 3.86
N PHE A 50 6.18 3.60 2.60
CA PHE A 50 6.07 5.00 2.24
C PHE A 50 4.71 5.61 2.62
N VAL A 51 3.62 4.88 2.39
CA VAL A 51 2.26 5.34 2.76
C VAL A 51 2.14 5.47 4.28
N VAL A 52 2.61 4.48 5.04
CA VAL A 52 2.57 4.51 6.51
C VAL A 52 3.41 5.67 7.05
N HIS A 53 4.54 6.01 6.43
CA HIS A 53 5.35 7.18 6.83
C HIS A 53 4.64 8.54 6.63
N LYS A 54 3.53 8.56 5.89
CA LYS A 54 2.70 9.76 5.67
C LYS A 54 1.45 9.77 6.54
N ALA A 55 1.24 8.71 7.33
CA ALA A 55 0.13 8.60 8.26
C ALA A 55 0.27 9.63 9.39
N HIS A 56 -0.86 10.08 9.92
CA HIS A 56 -0.86 11.03 11.03
C HIS A 56 -0.59 10.28 12.35
N PRO A 57 0.48 10.63 13.10
CA PRO A 57 1.01 9.79 14.18
C PRO A 57 0.06 9.57 15.36
N LEU A 58 -0.93 10.46 15.55
CA LEU A 58 -1.94 10.33 16.61
C LEU A 58 -3.25 9.69 16.13
N GLN A 59 -3.59 9.85 14.85
CA GLN A 59 -4.88 9.37 14.31
C GLN A 59 -4.73 7.93 13.82
N ASP A 60 -3.63 7.68 13.11
CA ASP A 60 -3.34 6.39 12.48
C ASP A 60 -2.42 5.52 13.35
N ARG A 61 -2.28 5.87 14.63
CA ARG A 61 -1.36 5.22 15.58
C ARG A 61 -1.52 3.69 15.62
N PRO A 62 -2.76 3.12 15.64
CA PRO A 62 -2.92 1.67 15.62
C PRO A 62 -2.34 1.02 14.36
N MET A 63 -2.57 1.63 13.19
CA MET A 63 -2.03 1.14 11.91
C MET A 63 -0.50 1.24 11.88
N ILE A 64 0.07 2.34 12.38
CA ILE A 64 1.53 2.51 12.46
C ILE A 64 2.16 1.43 13.34
N LEU A 65 1.63 1.20 14.54
CA LEU A 65 2.15 0.19 15.46
C LEU A 65 2.04 -1.23 14.88
N ALA A 66 0.92 -1.55 14.22
CA ALA A 66 0.74 -2.83 13.56
C ALA A 66 1.73 -3.01 12.39
N PHE A 67 2.05 -1.93 11.68
CA PHE A 67 3.03 -1.96 10.60
C PHE A 67 4.45 -2.21 11.14
N GLU A 68 4.84 -1.53 12.21
CA GLU A 68 6.15 -1.70 12.86
C GLU A 68 6.34 -3.15 13.33
N GLN A 69 5.32 -3.74 13.98
CA GLN A 69 5.36 -5.15 14.38
C GLN A 69 5.47 -6.12 13.20
N MET A 70 4.83 -5.79 12.07
CA MET A 70 4.93 -6.60 10.85
C MET A 70 6.31 -6.50 10.19
N ASP A 71 6.92 -5.30 10.16
CA ASP A 71 8.25 -5.08 9.57
C ASP A 71 9.33 -5.87 10.34
N GLU A 72 9.15 -6.04 11.65
CA GLU A 72 10.02 -6.89 12.49
C GLU A 72 9.88 -8.39 12.22
N LEU A 73 8.78 -8.84 11.60
CA LEU A 73 8.43 -10.26 11.40
C LEU A 73 8.54 -10.74 9.93
N ASP A 74 9.34 -10.05 9.11
CA ASP A 74 9.72 -10.47 7.74
C ASP A 74 8.54 -10.64 6.74
N ASN A 75 7.66 -9.64 6.66
CA ASN A 75 6.66 -9.47 5.58
C ASN A 75 5.57 -10.55 5.42
N LEU A 76 5.64 -11.66 6.16
CA LEU A 76 4.70 -12.79 6.04
C LEU A 76 3.24 -12.41 6.35
N ASN A 77 3.03 -11.28 7.02
CA ASN A 77 1.71 -10.80 7.42
C ASN A 77 1.18 -9.64 6.56
N LEU A 78 1.79 -9.37 5.39
CA LEU A 78 1.37 -8.27 4.51
C LEU A 78 -0.12 -8.32 4.16
N HIS A 79 -0.64 -9.50 3.84
CA HIS A 79 -2.05 -9.65 3.50
C HIS A 79 -2.96 -9.30 4.67
N TRP A 80 -2.64 -9.80 5.87
CA TRP A 80 -3.44 -9.57 7.08
C TRP A 80 -3.42 -8.11 7.49
N PHE A 81 -2.23 -7.49 7.49
CA PHE A 81 -2.11 -6.06 7.75
C PHE A 81 -2.94 -5.22 6.77
N LEU A 82 -2.83 -5.50 5.48
CA LEU A 82 -3.61 -4.78 4.47
C LEU A 82 -5.11 -5.03 4.67
N SER A 83 -5.53 -6.26 4.98
CA SER A 83 -6.93 -6.59 5.26
C SER A 83 -7.51 -5.78 6.42
N ASP A 84 -6.72 -5.56 7.48
CA ASP A 84 -7.17 -4.83 8.67
C ASP A 84 -7.21 -3.31 8.45
N TYR A 85 -6.26 -2.76 7.68
CA TYR A 85 -6.04 -1.31 7.58
C TYR A 85 -6.21 -0.69 6.19
N TRP A 86 -6.79 -1.40 5.22
CA TRP A 86 -6.88 -0.89 3.84
C TRP A 86 -7.66 0.43 3.74
N ARG A 87 -8.60 0.72 4.65
CA ARG A 87 -9.43 1.94 4.59
C ARG A 87 -8.61 3.18 4.94
N GLU A 88 -7.81 3.10 5.99
CA GLU A 88 -6.86 4.12 6.43
C GLU A 88 -5.83 4.37 5.33
N LEU A 89 -5.30 3.30 4.74
CA LEU A 89 -4.38 3.39 3.60
C LEU A 89 -5.02 4.06 2.38
N VAL A 90 -6.28 3.75 2.06
CA VAL A 90 -7.04 4.42 0.98
C VAL A 90 -7.17 5.92 1.26
N VAL A 91 -7.46 6.32 2.50
CA VAL A 91 -7.55 7.75 2.88
C VAL A 91 -6.23 8.45 2.61
N ILE A 92 -5.12 7.91 3.10
CA ILE A 92 -3.79 8.49 2.89
C ILE A 92 -3.44 8.54 1.39
N LEU A 93 -3.67 7.45 0.65
CA LEU A 93 -3.44 7.38 -0.79
C LEU A 93 -4.27 8.39 -1.61
N ARG A 94 -5.42 8.83 -1.10
CA ARG A 94 -6.26 9.87 -1.72
C ARG A 94 -5.79 11.28 -1.39
N LEU A 95 -5.24 11.50 -0.20
CA LEU A 95 -4.67 12.80 0.19
C LEU A 95 -3.41 13.13 -0.61
N TYR A 96 -2.70 12.12 -1.11
CA TYR A 96 -1.46 12.27 -1.87
C TYR A 96 -1.51 11.50 -3.20
N PRO A 97 -2.28 11.98 -4.18
CA PRO A 97 -2.46 11.29 -5.47
C PRO A 97 -1.16 11.18 -6.27
N ASN A 98 -0.21 12.08 -6.05
CA ASN A 98 1.08 12.16 -6.76
C ASN A 98 2.22 11.42 -6.03
N PHE A 99 1.92 10.44 -5.19
CA PHE A 99 2.94 9.73 -4.41
C PHE A 99 4.08 9.12 -5.23
N GLY A 100 3.86 8.85 -6.52
CA GLY A 100 4.93 8.41 -7.39
C GLY A 100 5.97 9.50 -7.73
N ASP A 101 5.56 10.76 -7.78
CA ASP A 101 6.41 11.92 -8.13
C ASP A 101 7.18 12.44 -6.91
N SER A 102 6.53 12.46 -5.74
CA SER A 102 7.10 13.02 -4.51
C SER A 102 8.32 12.25 -3.98
N TYR A 103 8.41 10.95 -4.26
CA TYR A 103 9.53 10.10 -3.86
C TYR A 103 10.83 10.42 -4.63
N LEU A 104 10.72 10.76 -5.92
CA LEU A 104 11.88 11.21 -6.71
C LEU A 104 12.41 12.55 -6.21
N ALA A 105 11.53 13.40 -5.66
CA ALA A 105 11.91 14.67 -5.08
C ALA A 105 12.55 14.55 -3.68
N SER A 106 12.24 13.52 -2.90
CA SER A 106 12.81 13.31 -1.55
C SER A 106 14.12 12.52 -1.52
N LEU A 107 14.56 11.98 -2.67
CA LEU A 107 15.84 11.28 -2.84
C LEU A 107 16.94 12.15 -3.48
N ASN A 108 16.59 13.37 -3.90
CA ASN A 108 17.53 14.40 -4.36
C ASN A 108 17.74 15.44 -3.26
#